data_AF-A0A2W2GCT0-F1
#
_entry.id   AF-A0A2W2GCT0-F1
#
_cell.length_a   1.000
_cell.length_b   1.000
_cell.length_c   1.000
_cell.angle_alpha   90.00
_cell.angle_beta   90.00
_cell.angle_gamma   90.00
#
_symmetry.space_group_name_H-M   'P 1'
#
loop_
_entity.id
_entity.type
_entity.pdbx_description
1 polymer ?
#
loop_
_entity_poly.entity_id
_entity_poly.type
_entity_poly.pdbx_seq_one_letter_code
_entity_poly.pdbx_strand_id
1 'polypeptide(L)'
;MGYDMSWRRVDDSEQEAVAEARNAWNAAVTARDTLPREEAGKFNPAKADEIGDREAHDAYDGRTARYREAQDAVMAASEAMGAVRKSYFRLNIWGMARYREVMHQIGMAFQDDPYPAWPKAEDYGITHEQVWAAENPKEHPAEFAAITPEIMDQVLAYQAEQDRVLSWHGKEMPGLPLHKFGSNDGWLVLPVECEAAVRIWRKQKGLRGEVLVRDKLGSDDAFAYWLEWIEFLQGAVTHDGFEVW
;
A
#
# COMPACT_ATOMS: atom_id res chain seq x y z
N MET A 1 7.41 9.19 -1.78
CA MET A 1 5.97 8.93 -1.53
C MET A 1 5.64 7.57 -2.14
N GLY A 2 4.90 6.73 -1.42
CA GLY A 2 4.47 5.41 -1.88
C GLY A 2 2.98 5.24 -1.63
N TYR A 3 2.38 4.26 -2.27
CA TYR A 3 0.99 3.86 -2.15
C TYR A 3 0.95 2.59 -1.32
N ASP A 4 0.36 2.72 -0.14
CA ASP A 4 0.10 1.65 0.81
C ASP A 4 -1.32 1.14 0.57
N MET A 5 -1.45 -0.10 0.09
CA MET A 5 -2.74 -0.70 -0.19
C MET A 5 -3.01 -1.86 0.75
N SER A 6 -4.17 -1.86 1.38
CA SER A 6 -4.56 -2.92 2.31
C SER A 6 -6.00 -3.37 2.13
N TRP A 7 -6.24 -4.68 2.16
CA TRP A 7 -7.60 -5.21 2.17
C TRP A 7 -8.37 -4.67 3.37
N ARG A 8 -9.68 -4.41 3.21
CA ARG A 8 -10.52 -3.93 4.32
C ARG A 8 -10.76 -4.99 5.39
N ARG A 9 -10.77 -6.26 4.97
CA ARG A 9 -10.86 -7.42 5.85
C ARG A 9 -9.60 -8.25 5.71
N VAL A 10 -9.03 -8.69 6.83
CA VAL A 10 -7.86 -9.58 6.85
C VAL A 10 -8.25 -10.86 7.55
N ASP A 11 -7.93 -12.01 6.95
CA ASP A 11 -8.20 -13.31 7.55
C ASP A 11 -7.47 -13.47 8.89
N ASP A 12 -8.15 -14.02 9.90
CA ASP A 12 -7.55 -14.27 11.23
C ASP A 12 -6.27 -15.10 11.12
N SER A 13 -6.26 -16.10 10.24
CA SER A 13 -5.06 -16.94 9.99
C SER A 13 -3.88 -16.15 9.42
N GLU A 14 -4.13 -15.12 8.61
CA GLU A 14 -3.07 -14.23 8.14
C GLU A 14 -2.57 -13.34 9.29
N GLN A 15 -3.47 -12.80 10.11
CA GLN A 15 -3.09 -11.98 11.25
C GLN A 15 -2.19 -12.75 12.22
N GLU A 16 -2.53 -14.02 12.51
CA GLU A 16 -1.71 -14.92 13.34
C GLU A 16 -0.34 -15.16 12.72
N ALA A 17 -0.27 -15.51 11.43
CA ALA A 17 0.99 -15.75 10.72
C ALA A 17 1.88 -14.49 10.67
N VAL A 18 1.28 -13.32 10.42
CA VAL A 18 2.00 -12.03 10.42
C VAL A 18 2.51 -11.71 11.83
N ALA A 19 1.74 -11.99 12.88
CA ALA A 19 2.18 -11.77 14.26
C ALA A 19 3.38 -12.68 14.62
N GLU A 20 3.34 -13.95 14.22
CA GLU A 20 4.47 -14.87 14.40
C GLU A 20 5.71 -14.40 13.65
N ALA A 21 5.58 -14.08 12.35
CA ALA A 21 6.68 -13.58 11.54
C ALA A 21 7.26 -12.26 12.08
N ARG A 22 6.40 -11.37 12.59
CA ARG A 22 6.82 -10.13 13.25
C ARG A 22 7.62 -10.40 14.52
N ASN A 23 7.25 -11.40 15.31
CA ASN A 23 8.02 -11.79 16.49
C ASN A 23 9.41 -12.31 16.10
N ALA A 24 9.51 -13.12 15.04
CA ALA A 24 10.79 -13.58 14.50
C ALA A 24 11.66 -12.41 14.00
N TRP A 25 11.06 -11.46 13.28
CA TRP A 25 11.75 -10.26 12.82
C TRP A 25 12.23 -9.39 13.99
N ASN A 26 11.39 -9.14 14.99
CA ASN A 26 11.77 -8.40 16.21
C ASN A 26 12.92 -9.08 16.95
N ALA A 27 12.92 -10.41 17.05
CA ALA A 27 14.00 -11.17 17.66
C ALA A 27 15.31 -11.04 16.86
N ALA A 28 15.26 -11.12 15.53
CA ALA A 28 16.43 -10.92 14.67
C ALA A 28 16.99 -9.50 14.78
N VAL A 29 16.12 -8.47 14.79
CA VAL A 29 16.50 -7.07 14.97
C VAL A 29 17.17 -6.88 16.33
N THR A 30 16.57 -7.42 17.40
CA THR A 30 17.13 -7.35 18.75
C THR A 30 18.51 -8.01 18.80
N ALA A 31 18.67 -9.20 18.23
CA ALA A 31 19.95 -9.89 18.18
C ALA A 31 21.02 -9.06 17.47
N ARG A 32 20.71 -8.48 16.30
CA ARG A 32 21.61 -7.58 15.58
C ARG A 32 21.96 -6.33 16.39
N ASP A 33 20.96 -5.70 17.00
CA ASP A 33 21.13 -4.42 17.70
C ASP A 33 21.86 -4.56 19.04
N THR A 34 21.96 -5.77 19.61
CA THR A 34 22.84 -6.04 20.76
C THR A 34 24.33 -6.09 20.41
N LEU A 35 24.69 -6.12 19.13
CA LEU A 35 26.08 -6.11 18.70
C LEU A 35 26.70 -4.70 18.90
N PRO A 36 28.02 -4.61 19.18
CA PRO A 36 28.70 -3.33 19.25
C PRO A 36 28.54 -2.53 17.95
N ARG A 37 28.31 -1.22 18.09
CA ARG A 37 27.99 -0.34 16.95
C ARG A 37 29.10 -0.28 15.90
N GLU A 38 30.35 -0.43 16.31
CA GLU A 38 31.52 -0.49 15.44
C GLU A 38 31.47 -1.68 14.46
N GLU A 39 30.76 -2.76 14.81
CA GLU A 39 30.63 -3.94 13.95
C GLU A 39 29.71 -3.72 12.76
N ALA A 40 28.83 -2.72 12.80
CA ALA A 40 27.98 -2.35 11.66
C ALA A 40 28.79 -1.82 10.47
N GLY A 41 30.01 -1.34 10.74
CA GLY A 41 30.85 -0.65 9.78
C GLY A 41 30.33 0.74 9.40
N LYS A 42 31.05 1.40 8.49
CA LYS A 42 30.67 2.70 7.91
C LYS A 42 30.37 2.53 6.44
N PHE A 43 29.22 3.03 5.99
CA PHE A 43 28.87 3.01 4.56
C PHE A 43 29.94 3.73 3.72
N ASN A 44 30.37 3.08 2.65
CA ASN A 44 31.36 3.57 1.69
C ASN A 44 30.70 3.70 0.30
N PRO A 45 30.36 4.93 -0.14
CA PRO A 45 29.67 5.13 -1.40
C PRO A 45 30.52 4.70 -2.62
N ALA A 46 31.85 4.83 -2.57
CA ALA A 46 32.70 4.44 -3.69
C ALA A 46 32.69 2.92 -3.91
N LYS A 47 32.69 2.13 -2.83
CA LYS A 47 32.55 0.66 -2.94
C LYS A 47 31.16 0.26 -3.41
N ALA A 48 30.12 0.93 -2.90
CA ALA A 48 28.76 0.69 -3.34
C ALA A 48 28.60 0.93 -4.85
N ASP A 49 29.17 2.01 -5.37
CA ASP A 49 29.15 2.35 -6.80
C ASP A 49 29.97 1.35 -7.63
N GLU A 50 31.12 0.88 -7.12
CA GLU A 50 31.94 -0.15 -7.77
C GLU A 50 31.20 -1.50 -7.87
N ILE A 51 30.51 -1.91 -6.81
CA ILE A 51 29.73 -3.15 -6.76
C ILE A 51 28.42 -3.01 -7.56
N GLY A 52 27.89 -1.79 -7.67
CA GLY A 52 26.57 -1.52 -8.23
C GLY A 52 25.41 -1.87 -7.28
N ASP A 53 25.70 -2.09 -6.00
CA ASP A 53 24.72 -2.42 -4.96
C ASP A 53 25.07 -1.68 -3.66
N ARG A 54 24.16 -0.80 -3.23
CA ARG A 54 24.32 0.02 -2.03
C ARG A 54 23.95 -0.72 -0.74
N GLU A 55 23.26 -1.85 -0.86
CA GLU A 55 22.81 -2.67 0.27
C GLU A 55 23.78 -3.83 0.56
N ALA A 56 24.59 -4.21 -0.43
CA ALA A 56 25.64 -5.22 -0.29
C ALA A 56 26.51 -5.00 0.95
N HIS A 57 26.81 -6.08 1.67
CA HIS A 57 27.65 -6.01 2.86
C HIS A 57 29.04 -5.41 2.63
N ASP A 58 29.58 -5.59 1.42
CA ASP A 58 30.89 -5.07 1.03
C ASP A 58 30.88 -3.57 0.72
N ALA A 59 29.71 -2.93 0.66
CA ALA A 59 29.56 -1.48 0.63
C ALA A 59 29.90 -0.78 1.96
N TYR A 60 30.32 -1.53 2.99
CA TYR A 60 30.58 -1.00 4.34
C TYR A 60 32.00 -1.33 4.82
N ASP A 61 32.74 -0.31 5.24
CA ASP A 61 34.08 -0.44 5.82
C ASP A 61 34.01 -0.86 7.28
N GLY A 62 34.75 -1.92 7.63
CA GLY A 62 34.85 -2.42 9.01
C GLY A 62 33.65 -3.26 9.47
N ARG A 63 32.67 -3.55 8.60
CA ARG A 63 31.54 -4.42 8.94
C ARG A 63 32.02 -5.85 9.19
N THR A 64 31.75 -6.39 10.38
CA THR A 64 32.22 -7.73 10.78
C THR A 64 31.35 -8.83 10.16
N ALA A 65 31.91 -10.03 10.02
CA ALA A 65 31.15 -11.21 9.57
C ALA A 65 29.94 -11.51 10.47
N ARG A 66 30.09 -11.32 11.79
CA ARG A 66 29.02 -11.49 12.77
C ARG A 66 27.86 -10.52 12.54
N TYR A 67 28.16 -9.26 12.23
CA TYR A 67 27.12 -8.28 11.91
C TYR A 67 26.44 -8.59 10.57
N ARG A 68 27.21 -9.06 9.57
CA ARG A 68 26.64 -9.51 8.27
C ARG A 68 25.60 -10.59 8.48
N GLU A 69 25.96 -11.67 9.18
CA GLU A 69 25.06 -12.77 9.51
C GLU A 69 23.80 -12.31 10.27
N ALA A 70 23.97 -11.42 11.26
CA ALA A 70 22.82 -10.88 12.00
C ALA A 70 21.93 -9.98 11.11
N GLN A 71 22.51 -9.21 10.20
CA GLN A 71 21.76 -8.41 9.24
C GLN A 71 21.04 -9.29 8.20
N ASP A 72 21.68 -10.35 7.71
CA ASP A 72 21.06 -11.35 6.83
C ASP A 72 19.85 -12.01 7.51
N ALA A 73 19.96 -12.35 8.79
CA ALA A 73 18.83 -12.89 9.56
C ALA A 73 17.67 -11.88 9.66
N VAL A 74 17.95 -10.58 9.81
CA VAL A 74 16.93 -9.52 9.79
C VAL A 74 16.26 -9.43 8.41
N MET A 75 17.04 -9.45 7.33
CA MET A 75 16.51 -9.38 5.96
C MET A 75 15.64 -10.60 5.64
N ALA A 76 16.12 -11.80 5.96
CA ALA A 76 15.36 -13.04 5.78
C ALA A 76 14.06 -13.06 6.60
N ALA A 77 14.07 -12.60 7.86
CA ALA A 77 12.86 -12.50 8.66
C ALA A 77 11.88 -11.44 8.12
N SER A 78 12.40 -10.34 7.56
CA SER A 78 11.59 -9.30 6.92
C SER A 78 10.94 -9.81 5.64
N GLU A 79 11.68 -10.56 4.82
CA GLU A 79 11.17 -11.21 3.61
C GLU A 79 10.09 -12.24 3.95
N ALA A 80 10.33 -13.09 4.97
CA ALA A 80 9.34 -14.05 5.46
C ALA A 80 8.05 -13.36 5.96
N MET A 81 8.19 -12.24 6.67
CA MET A 81 7.03 -11.43 7.09
C MET A 81 6.27 -10.85 5.89
N GLY A 82 6.99 -10.39 4.85
CA GLY A 82 6.37 -9.95 3.59
C GLY A 82 5.61 -11.07 2.89
N ALA A 83 6.20 -12.26 2.79
CA ALA A 83 5.62 -13.41 2.10
C ALA A 83 4.32 -13.92 2.73
N VAL A 84 4.14 -13.78 4.05
CA VAL A 84 2.89 -14.16 4.72
C VAL A 84 1.82 -13.07 4.66
N ARG A 85 2.20 -11.80 4.42
CA ARG A 85 1.28 -10.65 4.47
C ARG A 85 0.64 -10.38 3.10
N LYS A 86 -0.35 -11.20 2.76
CA LYS A 86 -1.08 -11.12 1.48
C LYS A 86 -2.05 -9.95 1.39
N SER A 87 -2.56 -9.50 2.53
CA SER A 87 -3.53 -8.41 2.66
C SER A 87 -2.94 -7.02 2.42
N TYR A 88 -1.65 -6.91 2.09
CA TYR A 88 -0.96 -5.64 1.90
C TYR A 88 -0.11 -5.64 0.63
N PHE A 89 -0.19 -4.55 -0.14
CA PHE A 89 0.63 -4.34 -1.33
C PHE A 89 1.17 -2.92 -1.36
N ARG A 90 2.43 -2.73 -1.77
CA ARG A 90 3.07 -1.42 -1.76
C ARG A 90 3.70 -1.10 -3.10
N LEU A 91 3.38 0.05 -3.66
CA LEU A 91 4.11 0.60 -4.81
C LEU A 91 4.70 1.95 -4.44
N ASN A 92 5.94 2.22 -4.83
CA ASN A 92 6.42 3.60 -4.80
C ASN A 92 5.72 4.43 -5.90
N ILE A 93 5.88 5.75 -5.87
CA ILE A 93 5.22 6.65 -6.84
C ILE A 93 5.50 6.31 -8.31
N TRP A 94 6.71 5.87 -8.63
CA TRP A 94 7.10 5.49 -9.99
C TRP A 94 6.49 4.15 -10.41
N GLY A 95 6.47 3.19 -9.49
CA GLY A 95 5.83 1.89 -9.65
C GLY A 95 4.33 2.06 -9.90
N MET A 96 3.65 2.86 -9.10
CA MET A 96 2.22 3.13 -9.27
C MET A 96 1.94 3.85 -10.59
N ALA A 97 2.74 4.86 -10.97
CA ALA A 97 2.59 5.51 -12.28
C ALA A 97 2.70 4.50 -13.44
N ARG A 98 3.67 3.59 -13.37
CA ARG A 98 3.84 2.52 -14.37
C ARG A 98 2.66 1.54 -14.36
N TYR A 99 2.19 1.12 -13.19
CA TYR A 99 1.06 0.19 -13.06
C TYR A 99 -0.23 0.80 -13.59
N ARG A 100 -0.51 2.07 -13.28
CA ARG A 100 -1.67 2.80 -13.83
C ARG A 100 -1.64 2.83 -15.35
N GLU A 101 -0.50 3.15 -15.94
CA GLU A 101 -0.31 3.15 -17.40
C GLU A 101 -0.58 1.76 -17.99
N VAL A 102 0.02 0.71 -17.42
CA VAL A 102 -0.19 -0.67 -17.89
C VAL A 102 -1.64 -1.10 -17.75
N MET A 103 -2.25 -0.90 -16.57
CA MET A 103 -3.66 -1.24 -16.31
C MET A 103 -4.60 -0.52 -17.29
N HIS A 104 -4.37 0.75 -17.56
CA HIS A 104 -5.14 1.52 -18.53
C HIS A 104 -5.01 0.94 -19.95
N GLN A 105 -3.78 0.68 -20.41
CA GLN A 105 -3.53 0.17 -21.76
C GLN A 105 -4.15 -1.20 -22.04
N ILE A 106 -4.23 -2.07 -21.02
CA ILE A 106 -4.89 -3.38 -21.14
C ILE A 106 -6.39 -3.35 -20.79
N GLY A 107 -6.90 -2.17 -20.43
CA GLY A 107 -8.31 -1.93 -20.09
C GLY A 107 -8.71 -2.43 -18.70
N MET A 108 -7.76 -2.76 -17.82
CA MET A 108 -8.06 -3.09 -16.41
C MET A 108 -8.49 -1.87 -15.60
N ALA A 109 -8.08 -0.68 -16.02
CA ALA A 109 -8.41 0.57 -15.36
C ALA A 109 -8.92 1.60 -16.37
N PHE A 110 -9.71 2.56 -15.90
CA PHE A 110 -10.32 3.59 -16.74
C PHE A 110 -10.24 4.96 -16.05
N GLN A 111 -10.30 6.01 -16.86
CA GLN A 111 -10.47 7.37 -16.38
C GLN A 111 -11.93 7.77 -16.56
N ASP A 112 -12.54 8.27 -15.49
CA ASP A 112 -13.90 8.82 -15.54
C ASP A 112 -13.92 10.16 -14.85
N ASP A 113 -14.03 11.20 -15.68
CA ASP A 113 -14.04 12.60 -15.29
C ASP A 113 -15.38 13.25 -15.70
N PRO A 114 -15.90 14.20 -14.91
CA PRO A 114 -15.41 14.58 -13.58
C PRO A 114 -15.84 13.59 -12.50
N TYR A 115 -14.94 13.27 -11.58
CA TYR A 115 -15.30 12.62 -10.32
C TYR A 115 -15.83 13.66 -9.31
N PRO A 116 -16.59 13.25 -8.27
CA PRO A 116 -17.16 14.15 -7.28
C PRO A 116 -16.09 15.05 -6.64
N ALA A 117 -16.46 16.31 -6.39
CA ALA A 117 -15.61 17.19 -5.62
C ALA A 117 -15.44 16.65 -4.18
N TRP A 118 -14.27 16.86 -3.61
CA TRP A 118 -14.03 16.54 -2.21
C TRP A 118 -14.93 17.41 -1.32
N PRO A 119 -15.68 16.82 -0.36
CA PRO A 119 -16.53 17.60 0.52
C PRO A 119 -15.67 18.48 1.43
N LYS A 120 -16.18 19.65 1.80
CA LYS A 120 -15.52 20.53 2.75
C LYS A 120 -16.28 20.54 4.07
N ALA A 121 -15.57 20.53 5.19
CA ALA A 121 -16.18 20.61 6.51
C ALA A 121 -17.10 21.84 6.64
N GLU A 122 -16.70 22.96 6.03
CA GLU A 122 -17.46 24.21 6.05
C GLU A 122 -18.84 24.10 5.36
N ASP A 123 -18.98 23.21 4.37
CA ASP A 123 -20.27 22.95 3.69
C ASP A 123 -21.30 22.32 4.65
N TYR A 124 -20.83 21.73 5.75
CA TYR A 124 -21.62 21.10 6.81
C TYR A 124 -21.73 21.97 8.07
N GLY A 125 -21.17 23.19 8.05
CA GLY A 125 -21.20 24.11 9.19
C GLY A 125 -20.23 23.76 10.32
N ILE A 126 -19.22 22.92 10.04
CA ILE A 126 -18.20 22.46 10.99
C ILE A 126 -16.79 22.83 10.52
N THR A 127 -15.79 22.72 11.39
CA THR A 127 -14.37 22.93 11.07
C THR A 127 -13.62 21.60 10.96
N HIS A 128 -12.45 21.63 10.31
CA HIS A 128 -11.58 20.44 10.24
C HIS A 128 -11.11 19.99 11.65
N GLU A 129 -10.89 20.92 12.58
CA GLU A 129 -10.52 20.58 13.95
C GLU A 129 -11.64 19.82 14.66
N GLN A 130 -12.91 20.13 14.40
CA GLN A 130 -14.04 19.38 14.96
C GLN A 130 -14.11 17.96 14.38
N VAL A 131 -13.82 17.79 13.09
CA VAL A 131 -13.73 16.47 12.46
C VAL A 131 -12.59 15.66 13.09
N TRP A 132 -11.37 16.21 13.15
CA TRP A 132 -10.22 15.54 13.75
C TRP A 132 -10.43 15.20 15.23
N ALA A 133 -11.09 16.08 15.97
CA ALA A 133 -11.40 15.84 17.36
C ALA A 133 -12.43 14.71 17.54
N ALA A 134 -13.41 14.59 16.65
CA ALA A 134 -14.35 13.48 16.63
C ALA A 134 -13.67 12.15 16.27
N GLU A 135 -12.73 12.15 15.31
CA GLU A 135 -11.99 10.96 14.87
C GLU A 135 -10.97 10.49 15.91
N ASN A 136 -10.28 11.43 16.57
CA ASN A 136 -9.23 11.16 17.53
C ASN A 136 -9.45 11.91 18.87
N PRO A 137 -10.49 11.58 19.65
CA PRO A 137 -10.85 12.31 20.87
C PRO A 137 -9.74 12.37 21.92
N LYS A 138 -8.86 11.36 21.94
CA LYS A 138 -7.74 11.29 22.88
C LYS A 138 -6.63 12.29 22.55
N GLU A 139 -6.46 12.63 21.28
CA GLU A 139 -5.44 13.56 20.81
C GLU A 139 -5.94 15.02 20.87
N HIS A 140 -7.25 15.22 20.81
CA HIS A 140 -7.91 16.53 20.84
C HIS A 140 -9.02 16.60 21.92
N PRO A 141 -8.70 16.37 23.20
CA PRO A 141 -9.71 16.24 24.24
C PRO A 141 -10.49 17.53 24.51
N ALA A 142 -9.87 18.70 24.32
CA ALA A 142 -10.51 19.99 24.56
C ALA A 142 -11.53 20.33 23.45
N GLU A 143 -11.15 20.13 22.20
CA GLU A 143 -11.98 20.31 21.03
C GLU A 143 -13.14 19.31 21.02
N PHE A 144 -12.86 18.04 21.36
CA PHE A 144 -13.88 17.00 21.45
C PHE A 144 -14.91 17.31 22.55
N ALA A 145 -14.48 17.81 23.71
CA ALA A 145 -15.38 18.21 24.79
C ALA A 145 -16.30 19.38 24.39
N ALA A 146 -15.95 20.15 23.36
CA ALA A 146 -16.76 21.23 22.81
C ALA A 146 -17.74 20.77 21.72
N ILE A 147 -17.69 19.51 21.29
CA ILE A 147 -18.62 18.94 20.30
C ILE A 147 -19.99 18.69 20.96
N THR A 148 -21.00 19.43 20.50
CA THR A 148 -22.39 19.18 20.88
C THR A 148 -22.97 18.03 20.05
N PRO A 149 -24.12 17.43 20.45
CA PRO A 149 -24.80 16.44 19.63
C PRO A 149 -25.09 16.92 18.20
N GLU A 150 -25.48 18.19 18.04
CA GLU A 150 -25.75 18.77 16.72
C GLU A 150 -24.49 18.87 15.84
N ILE A 151 -23.35 19.24 16.43
CA ILE A 151 -22.06 19.23 15.72
C ILE A 151 -21.68 17.80 15.36
N MET A 152 -21.92 16.84 16.25
CA MET A 152 -21.64 15.43 15.97
C MET A 152 -22.48 14.90 14.79
N ASP A 153 -23.76 15.24 14.72
CA ASP A 153 -24.61 14.89 13.58
C ASP A 153 -24.07 15.46 12.25
N GLN A 154 -23.55 16.69 12.27
CA GLN A 154 -22.90 17.32 11.11
C GLN A 154 -21.58 16.63 10.72
N VAL A 155 -20.76 16.24 11.71
CA VAL A 155 -19.52 15.48 11.49
C VAL A 155 -19.84 14.14 10.84
N LEU A 156 -20.84 13.41 11.34
CA LEU A 156 -21.25 12.12 10.78
C LEU A 156 -21.79 12.28 9.35
N ALA A 157 -22.53 13.34 9.06
CA ALA A 157 -23.00 13.64 7.71
C ALA A 157 -21.84 13.98 6.75
N TYR A 158 -20.84 14.71 7.22
CA TYR A 158 -19.62 15.01 6.47
C TYR A 158 -18.81 13.75 6.17
N GLN A 159 -18.59 12.89 7.17
CA GLN A 159 -17.88 11.61 7.02
C GLN A 159 -18.61 10.67 6.06
N ALA A 160 -19.94 10.59 6.12
CA ALA A 160 -20.73 9.81 5.18
C ALA A 160 -20.56 10.28 3.72
N GLU A 161 -20.42 11.59 3.51
CA GLU A 161 -20.13 12.14 2.17
C GLU A 161 -18.69 11.87 1.74
N GLN A 162 -17.72 11.94 2.66
CA GLN A 162 -16.34 11.51 2.38
C GLN A 162 -16.31 10.06 1.95
N ASP A 163 -16.97 9.15 2.68
CA ASP A 163 -17.08 7.74 2.32
C ASP A 163 -17.72 7.55 0.94
N ARG A 164 -18.75 8.33 0.62
CA ARG A 164 -19.40 8.31 -0.70
C ARG A 164 -18.45 8.74 -1.81
N VAL A 165 -17.60 9.75 -1.57
CA VAL A 165 -16.60 10.21 -2.53
C VAL A 165 -15.46 9.19 -2.65
N LEU A 166 -14.92 8.71 -1.54
CA LEU A 166 -13.81 7.74 -1.48
C LEU A 166 -14.16 6.39 -2.12
N SER A 167 -15.42 5.99 -2.06
CA SER A 167 -15.92 4.77 -2.72
C SER A 167 -16.42 5.00 -4.15
N TRP A 168 -16.40 6.24 -4.66
CA TRP A 168 -16.97 6.56 -5.97
C TRP A 168 -16.28 5.79 -7.10
N HIS A 169 -17.08 5.11 -7.92
CA HIS A 169 -16.59 4.28 -9.01
C HIS A 169 -16.45 5.06 -10.32
N GLY A 170 -17.54 5.72 -10.72
CA GLY A 170 -17.74 6.16 -12.10
C GLY A 170 -19.14 5.81 -12.62
N LYS A 171 -19.44 6.23 -13.84
CA LYS A 171 -20.72 6.05 -14.53
C LYS A 171 -20.87 4.67 -15.17
N GLU A 172 -19.77 4.07 -15.62
CA GLU A 172 -19.73 2.74 -16.25
C GLU A 172 -18.71 1.86 -15.54
N MET A 173 -18.92 0.53 -15.54
CA MET A 173 -18.01 -0.42 -14.89
C MET A 173 -17.15 -1.25 -15.87
N PRO A 174 -16.01 -0.73 -16.36
CA PRO A 174 -15.03 -1.53 -17.08
C PRO A 174 -13.78 -1.89 -16.24
N GLY A 175 -13.70 -1.66 -14.92
CA GLY A 175 -12.51 -2.06 -14.14
C GLY A 175 -12.23 -1.17 -12.92
N LEU A 176 -10.95 -0.81 -12.74
CA LEU A 176 -10.48 0.05 -11.66
C LEU A 176 -10.55 1.54 -12.05
N PRO A 177 -11.13 2.42 -11.20
CA PRO A 177 -11.09 3.86 -11.45
C PRO A 177 -9.68 4.42 -11.20
N LEU A 178 -9.05 5.03 -12.21
CA LEU A 178 -7.66 5.49 -12.13
C LEU A 178 -7.42 6.61 -11.12
N HIS A 179 -8.44 7.41 -10.79
CA HIS A 179 -8.31 8.51 -9.82
C HIS A 179 -8.00 8.00 -8.41
N LYS A 180 -8.45 6.78 -8.06
CA LYS A 180 -8.16 6.13 -6.77
C LYS A 180 -6.68 5.81 -6.55
N PHE A 181 -5.89 5.80 -7.62
CA PHE A 181 -4.44 5.62 -7.60
C PHE A 181 -3.69 6.94 -7.88
N GLY A 182 -4.40 8.07 -7.81
CA GLY A 182 -3.87 9.41 -8.00
C GLY A 182 -3.27 10.02 -6.72
N SER A 183 -3.78 9.62 -5.56
CA SER A 183 -3.41 10.15 -4.24
C SER A 183 -3.60 9.10 -3.15
N ASN A 184 -3.26 9.47 -1.92
CA ASN A 184 -3.18 8.63 -0.72
C ASN A 184 -4.27 9.00 0.30
N ASP A 185 -5.47 9.30 -0.20
CA ASP A 185 -6.54 9.91 0.61
C ASP A 185 -7.48 8.88 1.25
N GLY A 186 -7.13 7.58 1.22
CA GLY A 186 -7.99 6.50 1.74
C GLY A 186 -9.00 5.99 0.71
N TRP A 187 -8.69 6.06 -0.59
CA TRP A 187 -9.61 5.63 -1.66
C TRP A 187 -9.99 4.16 -1.51
N LEU A 188 -11.29 3.87 -1.54
CA LEU A 188 -11.80 2.50 -1.47
C LEU A 188 -11.96 1.92 -2.86
N VAL A 189 -11.15 0.92 -3.19
CA VAL A 189 -11.34 0.08 -4.37
C VAL A 189 -12.26 -1.09 -4.03
N LEU A 190 -13.42 -1.16 -4.68
CA LEU A 190 -14.49 -2.09 -4.36
C LEU A 190 -14.21 -3.52 -4.87
N PRO A 191 -14.80 -4.56 -4.25
CA PRO A 191 -14.69 -5.94 -4.73
C PRO A 191 -15.00 -6.12 -6.22
N VAL A 192 -16.09 -5.49 -6.69
CA VAL A 192 -16.55 -5.60 -8.08
C VAL A 192 -15.58 -4.96 -9.08
N GLU A 193 -14.83 -3.93 -8.66
CA GLU A 193 -13.79 -3.27 -9.45
C GLU A 193 -12.59 -4.20 -9.60
N CYS A 194 -12.16 -4.82 -8.49
CA CYS A 194 -11.08 -5.80 -8.46
C CYS A 194 -11.40 -7.01 -9.35
N GLU A 195 -12.62 -7.55 -9.22
CA GLU A 195 -13.09 -8.69 -10.02
C GLU A 195 -13.09 -8.35 -11.51
N ALA A 196 -13.63 -7.18 -11.88
CA ALA A 196 -13.66 -6.72 -13.26
C ALA A 196 -12.24 -6.60 -13.85
N ALA A 197 -11.31 -6.01 -13.10
CA ALA A 197 -9.92 -5.87 -13.52
C ALA A 197 -9.23 -7.21 -13.72
N VAL A 198 -9.36 -8.14 -12.77
CA VAL A 198 -8.77 -9.50 -12.89
C VAL A 198 -9.37 -10.24 -14.08
N ARG A 199 -10.69 -10.15 -14.30
CA ARG A 199 -11.36 -10.74 -15.46
C ARG A 199 -10.80 -10.20 -16.78
N ILE A 200 -10.57 -8.89 -16.85
CA ILE A 200 -9.99 -8.24 -18.04
C ILE A 200 -8.55 -8.69 -18.26
N TRP A 201 -7.73 -8.75 -17.21
CA TRP A 201 -6.38 -9.31 -17.30
C TRP A 201 -6.38 -10.72 -17.89
N ARG A 202 -7.19 -11.62 -17.35
CA ARG A 202 -7.30 -13.01 -17.82
C ARG A 202 -7.69 -13.07 -19.29
N LYS A 203 -8.65 -12.24 -19.71
CA LYS A 203 -9.07 -12.13 -21.11
C LYS A 203 -7.93 -11.63 -22.01
N GLN A 204 -7.23 -10.57 -21.62
CA GLN A 204 -6.12 -10.01 -22.39
C GLN A 204 -4.96 -10.99 -22.50
N LYS A 205 -4.58 -11.65 -21.40
CA LYS A 205 -3.58 -12.70 -21.36
C LYS A 205 -3.92 -13.84 -22.31
N GLY A 206 -5.18 -14.28 -22.36
CA GLY A 206 -5.62 -15.32 -23.30
C GLY A 206 -5.57 -14.90 -24.78
N LEU A 207 -5.83 -13.62 -25.08
CA LEU A 207 -5.86 -13.11 -26.46
C LEU A 207 -4.48 -12.72 -27.00
N ARG A 208 -3.62 -12.15 -26.17
CA ARG A 208 -2.37 -11.47 -26.59
C ARG A 208 -1.14 -11.97 -25.84
N GLY A 209 -1.30 -12.93 -24.92
CA GLY A 209 -0.24 -13.35 -24.02
C GLY A 209 0.15 -12.25 -23.03
N GLU A 210 1.39 -12.33 -22.53
CA GLU A 210 1.93 -11.42 -21.51
C GLU A 210 2.86 -10.35 -22.12
N VAL A 211 3.05 -10.35 -23.44
CA VAL A 211 4.10 -9.57 -24.15
C VAL A 211 4.00 -8.08 -23.85
N LEU A 212 2.80 -7.49 -23.95
CA LEU A 212 2.59 -6.06 -23.71
C LEU A 212 2.94 -5.66 -22.27
N VAL A 213 2.55 -6.47 -21.28
CA VAL A 213 2.83 -6.18 -19.87
C VAL A 213 4.32 -6.32 -19.57
N ARG A 214 4.95 -7.40 -20.07
CA ARG A 214 6.40 -7.61 -19.91
C ARG A 214 7.23 -6.49 -20.52
N ASP A 215 6.89 -6.07 -21.75
CA ASP A 215 7.57 -4.96 -22.45
C ASP A 215 7.50 -3.65 -21.65
N LYS A 216 6.31 -3.33 -21.10
CA LYS A 216 6.12 -2.10 -20.32
C LYS A 216 6.78 -2.13 -18.94
N LEU A 217 6.87 -3.30 -18.31
CA LEU A 217 7.48 -3.44 -16.99
C LEU A 217 9.02 -3.47 -17.08
N GLY A 218 9.57 -4.03 -18.16
CA GLY A 218 10.98 -3.91 -18.53
C GLY A 218 11.94 -4.88 -17.82
N SER A 219 11.46 -5.71 -16.89
CA SER A 219 12.23 -6.79 -16.26
C SER A 219 11.33 -7.93 -15.82
N ASP A 220 11.92 -9.13 -15.64
CA ASP A 220 11.20 -10.29 -15.12
C ASP A 220 10.78 -10.10 -13.66
N ASP A 221 11.59 -9.44 -12.83
CA ASP A 221 11.23 -9.13 -11.44
C ASP A 221 10.02 -8.19 -11.36
N ALA A 222 9.98 -7.16 -12.22
CA ALA A 222 8.83 -6.26 -12.28
C ALA A 222 7.58 -7.01 -12.78
N PHE A 223 7.74 -7.97 -13.68
CA PHE A 223 6.64 -8.82 -14.12
C PHE A 223 6.17 -9.81 -13.03
N ALA A 224 7.08 -10.39 -12.25
CA ALA A 224 6.73 -11.21 -11.09
C ALA A 224 5.93 -10.39 -10.07
N TYR A 225 6.38 -9.18 -9.77
CA TYR A 225 5.66 -8.26 -8.89
C TYR A 225 4.29 -7.82 -9.45
N TRP A 226 4.14 -7.80 -10.78
CA TRP A 226 2.83 -7.60 -11.40
C TRP A 226 1.90 -8.79 -11.18
N LEU A 227 2.41 -10.03 -11.19
CA LEU A 227 1.60 -11.19 -10.88
C LEU A 227 1.15 -11.18 -9.41
N GLU A 228 2.00 -10.76 -8.47
CA GLU A 228 1.61 -10.54 -7.08
C GLU A 228 0.50 -9.50 -6.96
N TRP A 229 0.54 -8.42 -7.75
CA TRP A 229 -0.55 -7.45 -7.81
C TRP A 229 -1.87 -8.06 -8.29
N ILE A 230 -1.82 -8.93 -9.31
CA ILE A 230 -3.01 -9.66 -9.77
C ILE A 230 -3.56 -10.59 -8.66
N GLU A 231 -2.69 -11.24 -7.89
CA GLU A 231 -3.10 -12.07 -6.74
C GLU A 231 -3.70 -11.22 -5.61
N PHE A 232 -3.10 -10.07 -5.30
CA PHE A 232 -3.63 -9.10 -4.35
C PHE A 232 -5.04 -8.64 -4.73
N LEU A 233 -5.26 -8.29 -6.02
CA LEU A 233 -6.59 -7.93 -6.52
C LEU A 233 -7.58 -9.10 -6.42
N GLN A 234 -7.15 -10.33 -6.67
CA GLN A 234 -8.01 -11.51 -6.52
C GLN A 234 -8.44 -11.72 -5.07
N GLY A 235 -7.52 -11.58 -4.12
CA GLY A 235 -7.85 -11.67 -2.70
C GLY A 235 -8.80 -10.55 -2.26
N ALA A 236 -8.60 -9.31 -2.71
CA ALA A 236 -9.46 -8.18 -2.36
C ALA A 236 -10.95 -8.40 -2.70
N VAL A 237 -11.26 -9.21 -3.72
CA VAL A 237 -12.65 -9.57 -4.08
C VAL A 237 -13.40 -10.23 -2.91
N THR A 238 -12.73 -11.08 -2.14
CA THR A 238 -13.34 -11.75 -0.99
C THR A 238 -13.13 -11.02 0.33
N HIS A 239 -12.45 -9.87 0.32
CA HIS A 239 -12.03 -9.13 1.51
C HIS A 239 -12.56 -7.69 1.55
N ASP A 240 -13.76 -7.48 0.99
CA ASP A 240 -14.47 -6.20 1.00
C ASP A 240 -13.73 -5.07 0.28
N GLY A 241 -12.82 -5.42 -0.65
CA GLY A 241 -12.02 -4.48 -1.41
C GLY A 241 -10.70 -4.14 -0.72
N PHE A 242 -10.11 -3.01 -1.10
CA PHE A 242 -8.91 -2.48 -0.45
C PHE A 242 -8.89 -0.96 -0.45
N GLU A 243 -8.15 -0.39 0.51
CA GLU A 243 -7.95 1.05 0.64
C GLU A 243 -6.58 1.47 0.09
N VAL A 244 -6.44 2.72 -0.35
CA VAL A 244 -5.20 3.31 -0.88
C VAL A 244 -4.77 4.50 0.00
N TRP A 245 -3.63 4.37 0.67
CA TRP A 245 -3.03 5.33 1.61
C TRP A 245 -1.57 5.69 1.26
#